data_AF-A0A820Z1T3-F1
#
_entry.id   AF-A0A820Z1T3-F1
#
_cell.length_a   1.000
_cell.length_b   1.000
_cell.length_c   1.000
_cell.angle_alpha   90.00
_cell.angle_beta   90.00
_cell.angle_gamma   90.00
#
_symmetry.space_group_name_H-M   'P 1'
#
loop_
_entity.id
_entity.type
_entity.pdbx_description
1 polymer ?
#
loop_
_entity_poly.entity_id
_entity_poly.type
_entity_poly.pdbx_seq_one_letter_code
_entity_poly.pdbx_strand_id
1 'polypeptide(L)'
;MCTSLTSRDFYIVHHEMGHIQHYLQYKSLPFWFRRSPHGAFSEAIGDAIALATMSPTHLKRIGLLENYTLTREDNINFLISQGLSRLFLPPYAYALDLWRWSVYNGSIQPFEYNKRYWDLVCQYQGMKPAKPRNERYFDVGTKLHVAFDLSYIKYFLAHVFQFQIFDVLCQEAGHQGPLHLCDLYNSAAAGKKLKILLELGSSKPWEDILEEFAGVRTFSAKSCLRYFKPLQDYL
;
A
#
# COMPACT_ATOMS: atom_id res chain seq x y z
N MET A 1 15.26 -11.19 1.97
CA MET A 1 14.01 -11.81 2.47
C MET A 1 14.35 -13.19 3.03
N CYS A 2 13.90 -13.53 4.24
CA CYS A 2 14.04 -14.87 4.83
C CYS A 2 12.70 -15.59 4.71
N THR A 3 12.39 -16.06 3.51
CA THR A 3 11.06 -16.53 3.11
C THR A 3 10.65 -17.82 3.83
N SER A 4 9.42 -17.82 4.34
CA SER A 4 8.73 -18.96 4.96
C SER A 4 7.47 -19.31 4.15
N LEU A 5 6.99 -20.55 4.26
CA LEU A 5 5.79 -21.02 3.55
C LEU A 5 4.50 -20.49 4.20
N THR A 6 4.20 -19.21 3.99
CA THR A 6 3.01 -18.55 4.56
C THR A 6 2.32 -17.65 3.53
N SER A 7 1.01 -17.41 3.72
CA SER A 7 0.23 -16.47 2.90
C SER A 7 0.82 -15.05 2.91
N ARG A 8 1.36 -14.63 4.07
CA ARG A 8 2.05 -13.35 4.23
C ARG A 8 3.28 -13.26 3.31
N ASP A 9 4.11 -14.29 3.32
CA ASP A 9 5.34 -14.28 2.52
C ASP A 9 5.04 -14.47 1.03
N PHE A 10 3.97 -15.15 0.67
CA PHE A 10 3.47 -15.19 -0.71
C PHE A 10 3.10 -13.79 -1.22
N TYR A 11 2.43 -12.97 -0.40
CA TYR A 11 2.17 -11.56 -0.70
C TYR A 11 3.48 -10.76 -0.84
N ILE A 12 4.39 -10.89 0.15
CA ILE A 12 5.64 -10.12 0.15
C ILE A 12 6.50 -10.48 -1.07
N VAL A 13 6.61 -11.76 -1.47
CA VAL A 13 7.37 -12.14 -2.67
C VAL A 13 6.83 -11.41 -3.91
N HIS A 14 5.52 -11.34 -4.09
CA HIS A 14 4.92 -10.62 -5.22
C HIS A 14 5.17 -9.11 -5.14
N HIS A 15 5.09 -8.53 -3.94
CA HIS A 15 5.42 -7.14 -3.70
C HIS A 15 6.87 -6.83 -4.10
N GLU A 16 7.82 -7.62 -3.59
CA GLU A 16 9.25 -7.44 -3.87
C GLU A 16 9.59 -7.68 -5.35
N MET A 17 8.94 -8.65 -6.01
CA MET A 17 9.07 -8.85 -7.44
C MET A 17 8.51 -7.68 -8.26
N GLY A 18 7.51 -6.95 -7.74
CA GLY A 18 7.05 -5.69 -8.32
C GLY A 18 8.14 -4.64 -8.37
N HIS A 19 8.96 -4.51 -7.31
CA HIS A 19 10.14 -3.63 -7.32
C HIS A 19 11.15 -4.07 -8.36
N ILE A 20 11.49 -5.36 -8.41
CA ILE A 20 12.44 -5.91 -9.41
C ILE A 20 11.95 -5.63 -10.83
N GLN A 21 10.66 -5.85 -11.10
CA GLN A 21 10.09 -5.58 -12.41
C GLN A 21 10.18 -4.10 -12.77
N HIS A 22 9.91 -3.20 -11.82
CA HIS A 22 10.08 -1.76 -12.02
C HIS A 22 11.53 -1.41 -12.40
N TYR A 23 12.50 -1.98 -11.68
CA TYR A 23 13.93 -1.77 -11.94
C TYR A 23 14.35 -2.21 -13.34
N LEU A 24 13.79 -3.33 -13.81
CA LEU A 24 14.03 -3.86 -15.14
C LEU A 24 13.45 -2.99 -16.25
N GLN A 25 12.33 -2.30 -16.02
CA GLN A 25 11.67 -1.48 -17.04
C GLN A 25 12.43 -0.18 -17.32
N TYR A 26 12.88 0.54 -16.28
CA TYR A 26 13.60 1.80 -16.47
C TYR A 26 15.13 1.63 -16.62
N LYS A 27 15.64 0.40 -16.76
CA LYS A 27 17.09 0.11 -16.79
C LYS A 27 17.85 0.82 -17.91
N SER A 28 17.18 1.19 -19.00
CA SER A 28 17.78 1.88 -20.15
C SER A 28 17.88 3.40 -19.97
N LEU A 29 17.17 3.97 -18.99
CA LEU A 29 17.25 5.41 -18.72
C LEU A 29 18.66 5.83 -18.28
N PRO A 30 19.03 7.11 -18.39
CA PRO A 30 20.22 7.65 -17.74
C PRO A 30 20.21 7.34 -16.24
N PHE A 31 21.39 7.15 -15.64
CA PHE A 31 21.56 6.73 -14.25
C PHE A 31 20.68 7.53 -13.25
N TRP A 32 20.65 8.85 -13.39
CA TRP A 32 19.89 9.76 -12.52
C TRP A 32 18.37 9.56 -12.58
N PHE A 33 17.86 8.97 -13.65
CA PHE A 33 16.43 8.71 -13.85
C PHE A 33 16.01 7.28 -13.48
N ARG A 34 16.96 6.38 -13.17
CA ARG A 34 16.72 4.99 -12.75
C ARG A 34 16.27 4.87 -11.28
N ARG A 35 15.19 5.56 -10.96
CA ARG A 35 14.56 5.56 -9.64
C ARG A 35 13.08 5.89 -9.82
N SER A 36 12.27 5.54 -8.84
CA SER A 36 10.85 5.91 -8.82
C SER A 36 10.68 7.44 -8.83
N PRO A 37 9.66 7.97 -9.52
CA PRO A 37 9.45 9.42 -9.62
C PRO A 37 9.02 10.04 -8.28
N HIS A 38 8.41 9.23 -7.42
CA HIS A 38 8.02 9.58 -6.06
C HIS A 38 8.13 8.34 -5.16
N GLY A 39 8.43 8.52 -3.87
CA GLY A 39 8.69 7.40 -2.94
C GLY A 39 7.52 6.42 -2.80
N ALA A 40 6.29 6.90 -3.00
CA ALA A 40 5.08 6.08 -2.97
C ALA A 40 4.91 5.16 -4.20
N PHE A 41 5.50 5.48 -5.36
CA PHE A 41 5.27 4.72 -6.60
C PHE A 41 5.79 3.28 -6.47
N SER A 42 7.03 3.11 -5.99
CA SER A 42 7.63 1.79 -5.87
C SER A 42 6.78 0.88 -4.99
N GLU A 43 6.44 1.35 -3.79
CA GLU A 43 5.66 0.59 -2.81
C GLU A 43 4.24 0.30 -3.35
N ALA A 44 3.61 1.27 -4.03
CA ALA A 44 2.28 1.11 -4.61
C ALA A 44 2.23 0.09 -5.74
N ILE A 45 3.26 0.05 -6.60
CA ILE A 45 3.38 -0.93 -7.69
C ILE A 45 3.44 -2.35 -7.11
N GLY A 46 4.35 -2.57 -6.14
CA GLY A 46 4.48 -3.87 -5.48
C GLY A 46 3.16 -4.31 -4.84
N ASP A 47 2.54 -3.43 -4.07
CA ASP A 47 1.28 -3.72 -3.40
C ASP A 47 0.10 -3.94 -4.38
N ALA A 48 0.04 -3.22 -5.50
CA ALA A 48 -1.03 -3.38 -6.49
C ALA A 48 -0.97 -4.75 -7.18
N ILE A 49 0.23 -5.25 -7.48
CA ILE A 49 0.41 -6.59 -8.03
C ILE A 49 0.08 -7.65 -6.98
N ALA A 50 0.55 -7.44 -5.75
CA ALA A 50 0.28 -8.37 -4.67
C ALA A 50 -1.20 -8.38 -4.26
N LEU A 51 -1.95 -7.28 -4.44
CA LEU A 51 -3.42 -7.25 -4.32
C LEU A 51 -4.08 -8.20 -5.33
N ALA A 52 -3.64 -8.16 -6.59
CA ALA A 52 -4.18 -9.03 -7.64
C ALA A 52 -3.97 -10.51 -7.33
N THR A 53 -2.76 -10.87 -6.87
CA THR A 53 -2.39 -12.27 -6.58
C THR A 53 -3.04 -12.83 -5.33
N MET A 54 -3.47 -11.96 -4.41
CA MET A 54 -4.21 -12.34 -3.20
C MET A 54 -5.72 -12.38 -3.37
N SER A 55 -6.24 -12.07 -4.57
CA SER A 55 -7.69 -12.16 -4.82
C SER A 55 -8.17 -13.61 -4.69
N PRO A 56 -9.39 -13.87 -4.18
CA PRO A 56 -9.92 -15.23 -4.09
C PRO A 56 -10.00 -15.91 -5.46
N THR A 57 -10.31 -15.13 -6.50
CA THR A 57 -10.31 -15.56 -7.91
C THR A 57 -8.95 -16.12 -8.31
N HIS A 58 -7.86 -15.40 -8.02
CA HIS A 58 -6.51 -15.83 -8.35
C HIS A 58 -6.07 -17.05 -7.53
N LEU A 59 -6.26 -17.01 -6.21
CA LEU A 59 -5.87 -18.11 -5.32
C LEU A 59 -6.59 -19.41 -5.68
N LYS A 60 -7.86 -19.34 -6.09
CA LYS A 60 -8.60 -20.49 -6.61
C LYS A 60 -8.01 -21.01 -7.92
N ARG A 61 -7.66 -20.10 -8.85
CA ARG A 61 -7.05 -20.44 -10.15
C ARG A 61 -5.73 -21.21 -9.99
N ILE A 62 -4.88 -20.80 -9.04
CA ILE A 62 -3.59 -21.45 -8.78
C ILE A 62 -3.68 -22.64 -7.81
N GLY A 63 -4.88 -23.02 -7.36
CA GLY A 63 -5.10 -24.17 -6.50
C GLY A 63 -4.75 -23.97 -5.02
N LEU A 64 -4.57 -22.73 -4.55
CA LEU A 64 -4.30 -22.43 -3.12
C LEU A 64 -5.57 -22.20 -2.30
N LEU A 65 -6.72 -22.05 -2.96
CA LEU A 65 -8.01 -21.84 -2.32
C LEU A 65 -9.04 -22.83 -2.88
N GLU A 66 -9.30 -23.89 -2.12
CA GLU A 66 -10.26 -24.93 -2.46
C GLU A 66 -11.66 -24.60 -1.94
N ASN A 67 -12.70 -25.09 -2.64
CA ASN A 67 -14.11 -24.96 -2.24
C ASN A 67 -14.62 -23.52 -2.00
N TYR A 68 -13.87 -22.49 -2.40
CA TYR A 68 -14.34 -21.11 -2.30
C TYR A 68 -15.48 -20.87 -3.28
N THR A 69 -16.64 -20.62 -2.70
CA THR A 69 -17.84 -20.15 -3.38
C THR A 69 -17.86 -18.63 -3.33
N LEU A 70 -18.29 -17.97 -4.41
CA LEU A 70 -18.45 -16.50 -4.43
C LEU A 70 -19.73 -16.09 -3.70
N THR A 71 -19.97 -16.64 -2.50
CA THR A 71 -21.12 -16.28 -1.67
C THR A 71 -20.91 -14.89 -1.07
N ARG A 72 -22.00 -14.30 -0.57
CA ARG A 72 -21.92 -13.03 0.17
C ARG A 72 -21.04 -13.17 1.42
N GLU A 73 -21.19 -14.27 2.16
CA GLU A 73 -20.45 -14.52 3.41
C GLU A 73 -18.95 -14.68 3.15
N ASP A 74 -18.59 -15.47 2.14
CA ASP A 74 -17.18 -15.68 1.75
C ASP A 74 -16.52 -14.36 1.32
N ASN A 75 -17.21 -13.54 0.54
CA ASN A 75 -16.71 -12.24 0.11
C ASN A 75 -16.52 -11.26 1.28
N ILE A 76 -17.45 -11.24 2.24
CA ILE A 76 -17.31 -10.40 3.44
C ILE A 76 -16.15 -10.91 4.32
N ASN A 77 -16.02 -12.21 4.52
CA ASN A 77 -14.90 -12.80 5.28
C ASN A 77 -13.54 -12.43 4.66
N PHE A 78 -13.43 -12.53 3.33
CA PHE A 78 -12.24 -12.08 2.61
C PHE A 78 -11.98 -10.59 2.84
N LEU A 79 -13.00 -9.74 2.67
CA LEU A 79 -12.83 -8.30 2.86
C LEU A 79 -12.50 -7.92 4.30
N ILE A 80 -13.02 -8.60 5.32
CA ILE A 80 -12.62 -8.42 6.72
C ILE A 80 -11.12 -8.71 6.88
N SER A 81 -10.64 -9.82 6.33
CA SER A 81 -9.21 -10.18 6.36
C SER A 81 -8.34 -9.14 5.65
N GLN A 82 -8.79 -8.63 4.50
CA GLN A 82 -8.13 -7.51 3.82
C GLN A 82 -8.20 -6.22 4.65
N GLY A 83 -9.34 -5.93 5.29
CA GLY A 83 -9.53 -4.75 6.13
C GLY A 83 -8.57 -4.75 7.33
N LEU A 84 -8.45 -5.89 8.02
CA LEU A 84 -7.53 -6.10 9.14
C LEU A 84 -6.07 -5.91 8.75
N SER A 85 -5.68 -6.35 7.56
CA SER A 85 -4.30 -6.22 7.08
C SER A 85 -3.97 -4.85 6.48
N ARG A 86 -4.96 -4.12 5.96
CA ARG A 86 -4.75 -2.92 5.14
C ARG A 86 -5.21 -1.63 5.81
N LEU A 87 -6.41 -1.58 6.38
CA LEU A 87 -7.03 -0.33 6.82
C LEU A 87 -6.42 0.27 8.10
N PHE A 88 -5.62 -0.50 8.84
CA PHE A 88 -4.91 -0.03 10.03
C PHE A 88 -3.60 0.71 9.69
N LEU A 89 -3.05 0.53 8.49
CA LEU A 89 -1.80 1.17 8.08
C LEU A 89 -1.94 2.69 7.91
N PRO A 90 -2.97 3.24 7.22
CA PRO A 90 -3.10 4.68 7.04
C PRO A 90 -3.09 5.50 8.33
N PRO A 91 -3.93 5.23 9.36
CA PRO A 91 -3.90 6.01 10.59
C PRO A 91 -2.56 5.88 11.33
N TYR A 92 -1.95 4.69 11.31
CA TYR A 92 -0.62 4.47 11.90
C TYR A 92 0.46 5.28 11.20
N ALA A 93 0.55 5.19 9.87
CA ALA A 93 1.56 5.86 9.08
C ALA A 93 1.43 7.39 9.16
N TYR A 94 0.19 7.89 9.17
CA TYR A 94 -0.11 9.31 9.32
C TYR A 94 0.32 9.84 10.70
N ALA A 95 -0.08 9.17 11.79
CA ALA A 95 0.30 9.56 13.13
C ALA A 95 1.82 9.58 13.34
N LEU A 96 2.53 8.59 12.78
CA LEU A 96 3.97 8.45 12.93
C LEU A 96 4.73 9.62 12.26
N ASP A 97 4.42 9.95 11.01
CA ASP A 97 5.12 11.04 10.32
C ASP A 97 4.63 12.42 10.77
N LEU A 98 3.37 12.57 11.21
CA LEU A 98 2.94 13.79 11.93
C LEU A 98 3.79 14.03 13.18
N TRP A 99 4.05 12.98 13.98
CA TRP A 99 4.93 13.08 15.14
C TRP A 99 6.33 13.53 14.72
N ARG A 100 6.93 12.88 13.71
CA ARG A 100 8.28 13.23 13.23
C ARG A 100 8.36 14.66 12.71
N TRP A 101 7.43 15.08 11.86
CA TRP A 101 7.40 16.46 11.34
C TRP A 101 7.25 17.48 12.47
N SER A 102 6.44 17.17 13.48
CA SER A 102 6.26 18.03 14.65
C SER A 102 7.50 18.08 15.55
N VAL A 103 8.29 17.01 15.59
CA VAL A 103 9.62 17.03 16.22
C VAL A 103 10.60 17.86 15.39
N TYR A 104 10.68 17.64 14.09
CA TYR A 104 11.63 18.33 13.21
C TYR A 104 11.35 19.84 13.11
N ASN A 105 10.09 20.27 13.16
CA ASN A 105 9.72 21.68 13.14
C ASN A 105 9.74 22.34 14.54
N GLY A 106 10.07 21.58 15.59
CA GLY A 106 10.19 22.08 16.97
C GLY A 106 8.87 22.22 17.75
N SER A 107 7.72 21.83 17.18
CA SER A 107 6.43 21.88 17.89
C SER A 107 6.35 20.87 19.03
N ILE A 108 7.07 19.76 18.92
CA ILE A 108 7.27 18.78 20.00
C ILE A 108 8.70 18.90 20.50
N GLN A 109 8.83 19.22 21.79
CA GLN A 109 10.12 19.31 22.47
C GLN A 109 10.56 17.93 23.02
N PRO A 110 11.87 17.69 23.24
CA PRO A 110 12.39 16.41 23.73
C PRO A 110 11.74 15.87 25.00
N PHE A 111 11.32 16.76 25.91
CA PHE A 111 10.67 16.38 27.16
C PHE A 111 9.19 16.03 27.02
N GLU A 112 8.62 16.01 25.81
CA GLU A 112 7.26 15.53 25.54
C GLU A 112 7.21 14.49 24.42
N TYR A 113 8.35 13.94 23.98
CA TYR A 113 8.41 13.01 22.85
C TYR A 113 7.45 11.84 23.00
N ASN A 114 7.50 11.16 24.14
CA ASN A 114 6.74 9.94 24.32
C ASN A 114 5.26 10.22 24.58
N LYS A 115 4.93 11.23 25.38
CA LYS A 115 3.57 11.69 25.61
C LYS A 115 2.89 12.07 24.29
N ARG A 116 3.53 12.94 23.48
CA ARG A 116 2.94 13.41 22.20
C ARG A 116 2.80 12.29 21.18
N TYR A 117 3.72 11.32 21.18
CA TYR A 117 3.55 10.11 20.38
C TYR A 117 2.26 9.37 20.76
N TRP A 118 2.04 9.10 22.05
CA TRP A 118 0.82 8.43 22.51
C TRP A 118 -0.45 9.26 22.32
N ASP A 119 -0.38 10.59 22.41
CA ASP A 119 -1.51 11.49 22.09
C ASP A 119 -1.95 11.29 20.63
N LEU A 120 -1.00 11.26 19.68
CA LEU A 120 -1.26 11.03 18.25
C LEU A 120 -1.74 9.60 17.97
N VAL A 121 -1.17 8.59 18.64
CA VAL A 121 -1.65 7.20 18.55
C VAL A 121 -3.10 7.09 19.04
N CYS A 122 -3.44 7.75 20.15
CA CYS A 122 -4.80 7.78 20.67
C CYS A 122 -5.75 8.46 19.68
N GLN A 123 -5.39 9.66 19.21
CA GLN A 123 -6.23 10.47 18.32
C GLN A 123 -6.51 9.79 16.98
N TYR A 124 -5.49 9.23 16.33
CA TYR A 124 -5.62 8.72 14.96
C TYR A 124 -5.87 7.22 14.88
N GLN A 125 -5.39 6.43 15.84
CA GLN A 125 -5.52 4.97 15.82
C GLN A 125 -6.53 4.45 16.87
N GLY A 126 -6.99 5.29 17.81
CA GLY A 126 -7.89 4.86 18.88
C GLY A 126 -7.25 3.91 19.90
N MET A 127 -5.92 3.92 20.01
CA MET A 127 -5.17 3.01 20.88
C MET A 127 -4.52 3.75 22.06
N LYS A 128 -4.35 3.03 23.18
CA LYS A 128 -3.65 3.53 24.37
C LYS A 128 -2.57 2.54 24.81
N PRO A 129 -1.52 2.98 25.52
CA PRO A 129 -0.51 2.06 26.02
C PRO A 129 -1.10 1.12 27.07
N ALA A 130 -0.65 -0.15 27.07
CA ALA A 130 -1.11 -1.16 28.03
C ALA A 130 -0.68 -0.85 29.47
N LYS A 131 0.40 -0.09 29.65
CA LYS A 131 0.89 0.39 30.95
C LYS A 131 1.19 1.88 30.85
N PRO A 132 1.09 2.65 31.96
CA PRO A 132 1.48 4.05 31.96
C PRO A 132 2.90 4.25 31.39
N ARG A 133 3.04 5.21 30.48
CA ARG A 133 4.31 5.60 29.87
C ARG A 133 4.65 7.02 30.29
N ASN A 134 5.92 7.26 30.54
CA ASN A 134 6.48 8.59 30.82
C ASN A 134 7.67 8.84 29.86
N GLU A 135 8.34 9.98 30.03
CA GLU A 135 9.44 10.43 29.17
C GLU A 135 10.78 9.72 29.43
N ARG A 136 10.82 8.74 30.36
CA ARG A 136 11.96 7.81 30.44
C ARG A 136 11.96 6.79 29.30
N TYR A 137 10.84 6.68 28.58
CA TYR A 137 10.69 5.79 27.43
C TYR A 137 10.75 6.60 26.13
N PHE A 138 11.12 5.91 25.07
CA PHE A 138 11.08 6.43 23.71
C PHE A 138 10.44 5.37 22.79
N ASP A 139 9.12 5.17 22.95
CA ASP A 139 8.39 4.06 22.35
C ASP A 139 8.43 4.09 20.82
N VAL A 140 8.28 5.29 20.26
CA VAL A 140 8.40 5.53 18.82
C VAL A 140 9.76 5.11 18.26
N GLY A 141 10.83 5.17 19.06
CA GLY A 141 12.17 4.72 18.67
C GLY A 141 12.31 3.22 18.48
N THR A 142 11.36 2.41 18.98
CA THR A 142 11.34 0.96 18.73
C THR A 142 10.94 0.61 17.29
N LYS A 143 10.40 1.58 16.54
CA LYS A 143 10.08 1.42 15.13
C LYS A 143 11.35 1.61 14.30
N LEU A 144 11.71 0.58 13.53
CA LEU A 144 12.85 0.57 12.60
C LEU A 144 12.96 1.88 11.80
N HIS A 145 11.88 2.32 11.16
CA HIS A 145 11.88 3.50 10.31
C HIS A 145 12.20 4.80 11.06
N VAL A 146 11.90 4.88 12.35
CA VAL A 146 12.28 6.00 13.21
C VAL A 146 13.75 5.88 13.59
N ALA A 147 14.18 4.70 14.02
CA ALA A 147 15.56 4.44 14.44
C ALA A 147 16.60 4.63 13.31
N PHE A 148 16.21 4.35 12.06
CA PHE A 148 17.07 4.47 10.88
C PHE A 148 16.76 5.70 10.01
N ASP A 149 15.96 6.64 10.52
CA ASP A 149 15.56 7.88 9.83
C ASP A 149 14.99 7.68 8.41
N LEU A 150 14.15 6.66 8.24
CA LEU A 150 13.48 6.36 6.98
C LEU A 150 12.10 6.99 6.96
N SER A 151 11.82 7.85 5.98
CA SER A 151 10.48 8.44 5.76
C SER A 151 9.37 7.37 5.72
N TYR A 152 8.25 7.61 6.41
CA TYR A 152 7.15 6.64 6.51
C TYR A 152 5.90 7.04 5.72
N ILE A 153 5.73 8.33 5.38
CA ILE A 153 4.59 8.87 4.63
C ILE A 153 4.45 8.20 3.27
N LYS A 154 5.55 7.72 2.68
CA LYS A 154 5.52 6.95 1.43
C LYS A 154 4.59 5.73 1.52
N TYR A 155 4.48 5.07 2.67
CA TYR A 155 3.59 3.93 2.87
C TYR A 155 2.12 4.36 2.91
N PHE A 156 1.80 5.51 3.52
CA PHE A 156 0.45 6.08 3.49
C PHE A 156 0.02 6.40 2.05
N LEU A 157 0.86 7.11 1.32
CA LEU A 157 0.56 7.51 -0.06
C LEU A 157 0.52 6.29 -0.98
N ALA A 158 1.41 5.32 -0.78
CA ALA A 158 1.40 4.06 -1.51
C ALA A 158 0.14 3.23 -1.22
N HIS A 159 -0.35 3.28 0.02
CA HIS A 159 -1.61 2.65 0.41
C HIS A 159 -2.79 3.19 -0.38
N VAL A 160 -2.86 4.50 -0.58
CA VAL A 160 -3.92 5.10 -1.40
C VAL A 160 -3.70 4.76 -2.87
N PHE A 161 -2.46 4.91 -3.34
CA PHE A 161 -2.13 4.80 -4.76
C PHE A 161 -2.22 3.35 -5.29
N GLN A 162 -1.91 2.33 -4.49
CA GLN A 162 -1.97 0.93 -4.93
C GLN A 162 -3.38 0.54 -5.43
N PHE A 163 -4.44 1.02 -4.77
CA PHE A 163 -5.81 0.73 -5.20
C PHE A 163 -6.17 1.47 -6.48
N GLN A 164 -5.64 2.67 -6.68
CA GLN A 164 -5.82 3.43 -7.93
C GLN A 164 -5.10 2.76 -9.10
N ILE A 165 -3.87 2.25 -8.88
CA ILE A 165 -3.17 1.42 -9.87
C ILE A 165 -3.99 0.18 -10.19
N PHE A 166 -4.38 -0.57 -9.15
CA PHE A 166 -5.13 -1.81 -9.30
C PHE A 166 -6.44 -1.60 -10.06
N ASP A 167 -7.18 -0.54 -9.74
CA ASP A 167 -8.41 -0.15 -10.43
C ASP A 167 -8.19 0.09 -11.94
N VAL A 168 -7.21 0.93 -12.30
CA VAL A 168 -6.89 1.18 -13.71
C VAL A 168 -6.54 -0.12 -14.43
N LEU A 169 -5.71 -0.98 -13.82
CA LEU A 169 -5.33 -2.25 -14.43
C LEU A 169 -6.52 -3.21 -14.58
N CYS A 170 -7.45 -3.23 -13.62
CA CYS A 170 -8.66 -4.03 -13.70
C CYS A 170 -9.59 -3.56 -14.82
N GLN A 171 -9.71 -2.25 -15.03
CA GLN A 171 -10.46 -1.69 -16.16
C GLN A 171 -9.83 -2.10 -17.50
N GLU A 172 -8.51 -2.00 -17.63
CA GLU A 172 -7.76 -2.42 -18.83
C GLU A 172 -7.83 -3.94 -19.06
N ALA A 173 -7.96 -4.73 -18.00
CA ALA A 173 -8.20 -6.17 -18.09
C ALA A 173 -9.66 -6.52 -18.46
N GLY A 174 -10.55 -5.53 -18.60
CA GLY A 174 -11.96 -5.73 -18.90
C GLY A 174 -12.75 -6.35 -17.74
N HIS A 175 -12.25 -6.24 -16.49
CA HIS A 175 -12.93 -6.78 -15.31
C HIS A 175 -14.31 -6.15 -15.12
N GLN A 176 -15.28 -6.98 -14.77
CA GLN A 176 -16.64 -6.56 -14.46
C GLN A 176 -17.01 -6.99 -13.04
N GLY A 177 -17.74 -6.13 -12.32
CA GLY A 177 -18.20 -6.40 -10.95
C GLY A 177 -17.28 -5.81 -9.86
N PRO A 178 -17.37 -6.31 -8.62
CA PRO A 178 -16.64 -5.75 -7.48
C PRO A 178 -15.13 -5.77 -7.69
N LEU A 179 -14.46 -4.65 -7.35
CA LEU A 179 -13.03 -4.47 -7.60
C LEU A 179 -12.17 -5.51 -6.88
N HIS A 180 -12.56 -5.94 -5.67
CA HIS A 180 -11.82 -6.91 -4.86
C HIS A 180 -11.79 -8.35 -5.44
N LEU A 181 -12.57 -8.62 -6.49
CA LEU A 181 -12.59 -9.91 -7.19
C LEU A 181 -11.75 -9.91 -8.48
N CYS A 182 -11.19 -8.77 -8.86
CA CYS A 182 -10.38 -8.63 -10.06
C CYS A 182 -9.12 -9.50 -9.98
N ASP A 183 -8.86 -10.22 -11.06
CA ASP A 183 -7.64 -11.02 -11.28
C ASP A 183 -6.98 -10.52 -12.56
N LEU A 184 -5.72 -10.09 -12.46
CA LEU A 184 -4.94 -9.58 -13.61
C LEU A 184 -4.25 -10.70 -14.39
N TYR A 185 -4.42 -11.96 -13.98
CA TYR A 185 -3.79 -13.12 -14.62
C TYR A 185 -4.08 -13.18 -16.13
N ASN A 186 -3.02 -13.35 -16.92
CA ASN A 186 -3.06 -13.46 -18.38
C ASN A 186 -3.62 -12.22 -19.13
N SER A 187 -3.70 -11.05 -18.47
CA SER A 187 -4.09 -9.81 -19.14
C SER A 187 -2.89 -9.07 -19.75
N ALA A 188 -2.63 -9.31 -21.03
CA ALA A 188 -1.61 -8.58 -21.78
C ALA A 188 -1.90 -7.08 -21.87
N ALA A 189 -3.18 -6.68 -21.88
CA ALA A 189 -3.60 -5.28 -21.89
C ALA A 189 -3.19 -4.56 -20.60
N ALA A 190 -3.52 -5.14 -19.43
CA ALA A 190 -3.09 -4.61 -18.15
C ALA A 190 -1.55 -4.56 -18.03
N GLY A 191 -0.86 -5.60 -18.52
CA GLY A 191 0.61 -5.61 -18.56
C GLY A 191 1.21 -4.48 -19.40
N LYS A 192 0.64 -4.20 -20.58
CA LYS A 192 1.06 -3.05 -21.42
C LYS A 192 0.79 -1.73 -20.72
N LYS A 193 -0.37 -1.57 -20.09
CA LYS A 193 -0.71 -0.36 -19.33
C LYS A 193 0.26 -0.14 -18.16
N LEU A 194 0.53 -1.18 -17.39
CA LEU A 194 1.49 -1.12 -16.28
C LEU A 194 2.88 -0.74 -16.78
N LYS A 195 3.32 -1.27 -17.92
CA LYS A 195 4.64 -0.96 -18.47
C LYS A 195 4.88 0.54 -18.66
N ILE A 196 3.86 1.29 -19.11
CA ILE A 196 3.93 2.76 -19.25
C ILE A 196 4.29 3.42 -17.91
N LEU A 197 3.67 2.98 -16.81
CA LEU A 197 3.96 3.49 -15.48
C LEU A 197 5.40 3.17 -15.03
N LEU A 198 5.92 1.99 -15.40
CA LEU A 198 7.21 1.49 -14.93
C LEU A 198 8.41 2.02 -15.72
N GLU A 199 8.29 2.20 -17.03
CA GLU A 199 9.43 2.50 -17.90
C GLU A 199 9.93 3.95 -17.79
N LEU A 200 9.07 4.86 -17.30
CA LEU A 200 9.37 6.28 -17.20
C LEU A 200 10.35 6.61 -16.05
N GLY A 201 10.50 5.74 -15.05
CA GLY A 201 11.34 6.00 -13.89
C GLY A 201 11.05 7.39 -13.29
N SER A 202 12.09 8.20 -13.12
CA SER A 202 11.96 9.61 -12.67
C SER A 202 12.24 10.63 -13.77
N SER A 203 12.05 10.25 -15.04
CA SER A 203 12.30 11.12 -16.20
C SER A 203 11.30 12.27 -16.37
N LYS A 204 10.14 12.17 -15.72
CA LYS A 204 9.07 13.18 -15.72
C LYS A 204 8.60 13.46 -14.28
N PRO A 205 7.95 14.60 -14.03
CA PRO A 205 7.17 14.82 -12.81
C PRO A 205 6.17 13.68 -12.59
N TRP A 206 5.98 13.27 -11.33
CA TRP A 206 5.16 12.10 -11.01
C TRP A 206 3.68 12.33 -11.35
N GLU A 207 3.23 13.58 -11.33
CA GLU A 207 1.89 14.01 -11.70
C GLU A 207 1.60 13.74 -13.19
N ASP A 208 2.58 14.00 -14.05
CA ASP A 208 2.46 13.81 -15.50
C ASP A 208 2.45 12.31 -15.84
N ILE A 209 3.28 11.52 -15.13
CA ILE A 209 3.27 10.05 -15.23
C ILE A 209 1.91 9.50 -14.81
N LEU A 210 1.33 10.04 -13.74
CA LEU A 210 0.02 9.62 -13.25
C LEU A 210 -1.10 10.00 -14.22
N GLU A 211 -0.99 11.14 -14.89
CA GLU A 211 -1.95 11.57 -15.93
C GLU A 211 -1.90 10.64 -17.14
N GLU A 212 -0.70 10.29 -17.60
CA GLU A 212 -0.51 9.35 -18.72
C GLU A 212 -1.06 7.95 -18.38
N PHE A 213 -0.89 7.51 -17.13
CA PHE A 213 -1.35 6.21 -16.68
C PHE A 213 -2.86 6.18 -16.35
N ALA A 214 -3.37 7.11 -15.56
CA ALA A 214 -4.71 7.07 -14.97
C ALA A 214 -5.64 8.22 -15.40
N GLY A 215 -5.18 9.15 -16.23
CA GLY A 215 -5.95 10.33 -16.65
C GLY A 215 -6.19 11.35 -15.53
N VAL A 216 -5.44 11.27 -14.42
CA VAL A 216 -5.57 12.14 -13.26
C VAL A 216 -4.20 12.55 -12.74
N ARG A 217 -4.11 13.71 -12.07
CA ARG A 217 -2.85 14.25 -11.54
C ARG A 217 -2.67 14.13 -10.03
N THR A 218 -3.63 13.51 -9.34
CA THR A 218 -3.68 13.43 -7.87
C THR A 218 -3.91 12.01 -7.40
N PHE A 219 -3.30 11.64 -6.28
CA PHE A 219 -3.69 10.42 -5.57
C PHE A 219 -5.11 10.54 -5.02
N SER A 220 -5.88 9.46 -5.14
CA SER A 220 -7.29 9.43 -4.77
C SER A 220 -7.64 8.15 -4.00
N ALA A 221 -8.30 8.32 -2.86
CA ALA A 221 -8.81 7.20 -2.06
C ALA A 221 -10.07 6.55 -2.66
N LYS A 222 -10.62 7.09 -3.76
CA LYS A 222 -11.88 6.59 -4.37
C LYS A 222 -11.82 5.09 -4.68
N SER A 223 -10.72 4.61 -5.26
CA SER A 223 -10.56 3.20 -5.61
C SER A 223 -10.44 2.31 -4.37
N CYS A 224 -9.79 2.78 -3.30
CA CYS A 224 -9.74 2.09 -2.00
C CYS A 224 -11.14 1.97 -1.38
N LEU A 225 -11.88 3.08 -1.31
CA LEU A 225 -13.26 3.09 -0.80
C LEU A 225 -14.16 2.17 -1.62
N ARG A 226 -14.00 2.14 -2.95
CA ARG A 226 -14.76 1.25 -3.84
C ARG A 226 -14.38 -0.22 -3.65
N TYR A 227 -13.11 -0.53 -3.40
CA TYR A 227 -12.64 -1.88 -3.08
C TYR A 227 -13.34 -2.42 -1.82
N PHE A 228 -13.41 -1.60 -0.77
CA PHE A 228 -13.98 -1.97 0.53
C PHE A 228 -15.47 -1.64 0.69
N LYS A 229 -16.15 -1.09 -0.33
CA LYS A 229 -17.57 -0.70 -0.24
C LYS A 229 -18.48 -1.82 0.29
N PRO A 230 -18.35 -3.09 -0.16
CA PRO A 230 -19.21 -4.16 0.37
C PRO A 230 -18.99 -4.45 1.86
N LEU A 231 -17.77 -4.25 2.36
CA LEU A 231 -17.46 -4.37 3.78
C LEU A 231 -18.01 -3.17 4.55
N GLN A 232 -17.84 -1.97 4.01
CA GLN A 232 -18.39 -0.75 4.62
C GLN A 232 -19.91 -0.82 4.76
N ASP A 233 -20.61 -1.42 3.79
CA ASP A 233 -22.07 -1.58 3.84
C ASP A 233 -22.52 -2.67 4.81
N TYR A 234 -21.60 -3.55 5.22
CA TYR A 234 -21.86 -4.61 6.17
C TYR A 234 -21.65 -4.18 7.63
N LEU A 235 -20.66 -3.31 7.88
CA LEU A 235 -20.32 -2.76 9.20
C LEU A 235 -21.31 -1.67 9.65
#